data_AF-A0A1G7ZQQ5-F1
#
_entry.id   AF-A0A1G7ZQQ5-F1
#
_cell.length_a   1.000
_cell.length_b   1.000
_cell.length_c   1.000
_cell.angle_alpha   90.00
_cell.angle_beta   90.00
_cell.angle_gamma   90.00
#
_symmetry.space_group_name_H-M   'P 1'
#
loop_
_entity.id
_entity.type
_entity.pdbx_description
1 polymer ?
#
loop_
_entity_poly.entity_id
_entity_poly.type
_entity_poly.pdbx_seq_one_letter_code
_entity_poly.pdbx_strand_id
1 'polypeptide(L)' 'MDQKERDAWNARPMVVTVKEHCLECKTLQGTVEPREYASYWPTVSLKLTSCAPCFEIAKQKAITEAKAESSAYC' A
#
# COMPACT_ATOMS: atom_id res chain seq x y z
N MET A 1 6.97 -41.61 -1.84
CA MET A 1 6.93 -40.95 -0.52
C MET A 1 6.57 -41.98 0.51
N ASP A 2 7.50 -42.25 1.40
CA ASP A 2 7.33 -43.14 2.54
C ASP A 2 6.40 -42.52 3.60
N GLN A 3 5.81 -43.33 4.48
CA GLN A 3 4.86 -42.86 5.50
C GLN A 3 5.49 -41.76 6.39
N LYS A 4 6.75 -41.93 6.79
CA LYS A 4 7.52 -40.96 7.58
C LYS A 4 7.70 -39.62 6.88
N GLU A 5 7.85 -39.63 5.56
CA GLU A 5 8.03 -38.39 4.79
C GLU A 5 6.72 -37.59 4.72
N ARG A 6 5.57 -38.28 4.65
CA ARG A 6 4.25 -37.64 4.71
C ARG A 6 3.97 -37.03 6.07
N ASP A 7 4.29 -37.74 7.16
CA ASP A 7 4.09 -37.23 8.51
C ASP A 7 4.98 -36.01 8.80
N ALA A 8 6.23 -36.04 8.35
CA ALA A 8 7.13 -34.89 8.45
C ALA A 8 6.64 -33.69 7.62
N TRP A 9 6.05 -33.92 6.45
CA TRP A 9 5.46 -32.85 5.62
C TRP A 9 4.23 -32.22 6.28
N ASN A 10 3.34 -33.04 6.84
CA ASN A 10 2.12 -32.58 7.51
C ASN A 10 2.40 -31.86 8.84
N ALA A 11 3.49 -32.22 9.53
CA ALA A 11 3.90 -31.59 10.79
C ALA A 11 4.58 -30.23 10.60
N ARG A 12 4.82 -29.78 9.35
CA ARG A 12 5.46 -28.48 9.12
C ARG A 12 4.53 -27.36 9.59
N PRO A 13 5.00 -26.44 10.45
CA PRO A 13 4.19 -25.31 10.89
C PRO A 13 3.86 -24.42 9.69
N MET A 14 2.60 -24.42 9.28
CA MET A 14 2.09 -23.52 8.25
C MET A 14 1.72 -22.19 8.90
N VAL A 15 2.49 -21.14 8.60
CA VAL A 15 2.13 -19.78 8.98
C VAL A 15 1.14 -19.25 7.96
N VAL A 16 -0.14 -19.17 8.36
CA VAL A 16 -1.18 -18.53 7.55
C VAL A 16 -1.09 -17.03 7.77
N THR A 17 -0.58 -16.30 6.78
CA THR A 17 -0.61 -14.83 6.78
C THR A 17 -1.87 -14.36 6.05
N VAL A 18 -2.79 -13.73 6.79
CA VAL A 18 -3.94 -13.04 6.20
C VAL A 18 -3.43 -11.76 5.56
N LYS A 19 -3.53 -11.65 4.23
CA LYS A 19 -3.22 -10.43 3.49
C LYS A 19 -4.54 -9.72 3.17
N GLU A 20 -4.63 -8.45 3.56
CA GLU A 20 -5.77 -7.62 3.22
C GLU A 20 -5.68 -7.15 1.76
N HIS A 21 -6.84 -7.02 1.11
CA HIS A 21 -6.93 -6.39 -0.20
C HIS A 21 -6.80 -4.87 -0.03
N CYS A 22 -6.00 -4.24 -0.87
CA CYS A 22 -6.00 -2.79 -0.93
C CYS A 22 -7.34 -2.28 -1.47
N LEU A 23 -7.97 -1.32 -0.80
CA LEU A 23 -9.27 -0.76 -1.19
C LEU A 23 -9.23 -0.05 -2.56
N GLU A 24 -8.08 0.53 -2.92
CA GLU A 24 -7.90 1.28 -4.16
C GLU A 24 -7.74 0.37 -5.40
N CYS A 25 -6.85 -0.61 -5.34
CA CYS A 25 -6.53 -1.45 -6.50
C CYS A 25 -7.15 -2.85 -6.43
N LYS A 26 -7.76 -3.24 -5.30
CA LYS A 26 -8.32 -4.57 -5.00
C LYS A 26 -7.33 -5.73 -5.16
N THR A 27 -6.05 -5.44 -5.37
CA THR A 27 -5.00 -6.45 -5.50
C THR A 27 -4.35 -6.74 -4.14
N LEU A 28 -3.88 -7.98 -3.98
CA LEU A 28 -3.09 -8.44 -2.84
C LEU A 28 -1.61 -8.03 -2.99
N GLN A 29 -1.36 -6.78 -3.41
CA GLN A 29 -0.02 -6.25 -3.66
C GLN A 29 0.53 -5.58 -2.41
N GLY A 30 1.02 -6.39 -1.48
CA GLY A 30 1.80 -5.94 -0.32
C GLY A 30 0.98 -5.62 0.94
N THR A 31 1.67 -5.14 1.98
CA THR A 31 1.04 -4.72 3.22
C THR A 31 0.23 -3.44 3.00
N VAL A 32 -1.06 -3.50 3.32
CA VAL A 32 -1.95 -2.34 3.39
C VAL A 32 -1.68 -1.69 4.73
N GLU A 33 -1.08 -0.51 4.72
CA GLU A 33 -0.67 0.21 5.92
C GLU A 33 -1.10 1.68 5.82
N PRO A 34 -1.40 2.34 6.94
CA PRO A 34 -1.65 3.77 6.97
C PRO A 34 -0.36 4.52 6.63
N ARG A 35 -0.39 5.31 5.55
CA ARG A 35 0.73 6.13 5.08
C ARG A 35 0.35 7.60 5.14
N GLU A 36 1.29 8.43 5.59
CA GLU A 36 1.12 9.87 5.71
C GLU A 36 2.19 10.60 4.91
N TYR A 37 1.78 11.63 4.18
CA TYR A 37 2.66 12.56 3.48
C TYR A 37 2.21 13.98 3.79
N ALA A 38 3.15 14.82 4.21
CA ALA A 38 2.93 16.24 4.40
C ALA A 38 4.08 17.01 3.74
N SER A 39 3.77 18.01 2.94
CA SER A 39 4.73 18.96 2.38
C SER A 39 4.30 20.39 2.64
N TYR A 40 5.28 21.24 2.95
CA TYR A 40 5.04 22.68 3.18
C TYR A 40 4.83 23.44 1.86
N TRP A 41 5.57 23.08 0.80
CA TRP A 41 5.47 23.74 -0.51
C TRP A 41 5.61 22.71 -1.65
N PRO A 42 4.58 22.46 -2.48
CA PRO A 42 3.19 22.92 -2.30
C PRO A 42 2.57 22.40 -1.00
N THR A 43 1.63 23.14 -0.42
CA THR A 43 0.98 22.76 0.86
C THR A 43 0.02 21.60 0.61
N VAL A 44 0.48 20.39 0.89
CA VAL A 44 -0.27 19.14 0.65
C VAL A 44 -0.17 18.26 1.89
N SER A 45 -1.30 17.78 2.38
CA SER A 45 -1.37 16.74 3.40
C SER A 45 -2.22 15.58 2.88
N LEU A 46 -1.60 14.41 2.74
CA LEU A 46 -2.26 13.17 2.31
C LEU A 46 -2.12 12.12 3.41
N LYS A 47 -3.25 11.62 3.91
CA LYS A 47 -3.31 10.47 4.82
C LYS A 47 -4.17 9.41 4.15
N LEU A 48 -3.59 8.26 3.81
CA LEU A 48 -4.29 7.21 3.09
C LEU A 48 -3.80 5.84 3.55
N THR A 49 -4.75 4.94 3.84
CA THR A 49 -4.46 3.54 4.12
C THR A 49 -4.53 2.77 2.82
N SER A 50 -3.37 2.49 2.21
CA SER A 50 -3.32 1.87 0.89
C SER A 50 -2.03 1.08 0.66
N CYS A 51 -2.03 0.31 -0.43
CA CYS A 51 -0.83 -0.28 -0.97
C CYS A 51 0.23 0.79 -1.29
N ALA A 52 1.52 0.45 -1.20
CA ALA A 52 2.61 1.38 -1.53
C ALA A 52 2.49 2.04 -2.93
N PRO A 53 2.17 1.30 -4.02
CA PRO A 53 2.02 1.95 -5.33
C PRO A 53 0.78 2.86 -5.41
N CYS A 54 -0.31 2.48 -4.73
CA CYS A 54 -1.52 3.30 -4.64
C CYS A 54 -1.23 4.65 -3.97
N PHE A 55 -0.43 4.62 -2.91
CA PHE A 55 -0.04 5.81 -2.16
C PHE A 55 0.82 6.77 -2.99
N GLU A 56 1.81 6.25 -3.72
CA GLU A 56 2.67 7.08 -4.57
C GLU A 56 1.89 7.75 -5.71
N ILE A 57 0.90 7.05 -6.30
CA ILE A 57 0.02 7.65 -7.31
C ILE A 57 -0.81 8.79 -6.70
N ALA A 58 -1.44 8.55 -5.54
CA ALA A 58 -2.24 9.56 -4.85
C ALA A 58 -1.40 10.78 -4.44
N LYS A 59 -0.17 10.55 -3.97
CA LYS A 59 0.80 11.61 -3.65
C LYS A 59 1.18 12.44 -4.88
N GLN A 60 1.49 11.81 -6.01
CA GLN A 60 1.82 12.53 -7.24
C GLN A 60 0.64 13.39 -7.74
N LYS A 61 -0.58 12.86 -7.68
CA LYS A 61 -1.79 13.62 -8.01
C LYS A 61 -1.96 14.85 -7.12
N ALA A 62 -1.89 14.67 -5.80
CA ALA A 62 -2.06 15.76 -4.84
C ALA A 62 -0.97 16.85 -5.01
N ILE A 63 0.27 16.48 -5.30
CA ILE A 63 1.35 17.44 -5.61
C ILE A 63 1.07 18.18 -6.92
N THR A 64 0.55 17.50 -7.93
CA THR A 64 0.27 18.09 -9.24
C THR A 64 -0.91 19.06 -9.15
N GLU A 65 -1.96 18.71 -8.43
CA GLU A 65 -3.12 19.57 -8.18
C GLU A 65 -2.72 20.83 -7.41
N ALA A 66 -1.97 20.69 -6.30
CA ALA A 66 -1.54 21.84 -5.52
C ALA A 66 -0.55 22.75 -6.29
N LYS A 67 0.24 22.19 -7.22
CA LYS A 67 1.04 23.00 -8.16
C LYS A 67 0.17 23.72 -9.18
N ALA A 68 -0.84 23.05 -9.75
CA ALA A 68 -1.76 23.65 -10.70
C ALA A 68 -2.56 24.80 -10.05
N GLU A 69 -3.04 24.61 -8.82
CA GLU A 69 -3.68 25.67 -8.03
C GLU A 69 -2.72 26.84 -7.81
N SER A 70 -1.47 26.59 -7.40
CA SER A 70 -0.49 27.68 -7.22
C SER A 70 -0.16 28.43 -8.52
N SER A 71 -0.29 27.78 -9.68
CA SER A 71 -0.05 28.39 -10.99
C SER A 71 -1.27 29.15 -11.54
N ALA A 72 -2.49 28.86 -11.06
CA ALA A 72 -3.71 29.51 -11.53
C ALA A 72 -3.94 30.91 -10.93
N TYR A 73 -3.21 31.25 -9.85
CA TYR A 73 -3.27 32.55 -9.19
C TYR A 73 -2.14 33.53 -9.59
N CYS A 74 -1.39 33.23 -10.67
CA CYS A 74 -0.35 34.10 -11.25
C CYS A 74 -0.77 34.67 -12.61
#